data_AF-X1CIB2-F1
#
_entry.id   AF-X1CIB2-F1
#
_cell.length_a   1.000
_cell.length_b   1.000
_cell.length_c   1.000
_cell.angle_alpha   90.00
_cell.angle_beta   90.00
_cell.angle_gamma   90.00
#
_symmetry.space_group_name_H-M   'P 1'
#
loop_
_entity.id
_entity.type
_entity.pdbx_description
1 polymer ?
#
loop_
_entity_poly.entity_id
_entity_poly.type
_entity_poly.pdbx_seq_one_letter_code
_entity_poly.pdbx_strand_id
1 'polypeptide(L)'
;LNDPIDQRERFEAQLKLAERGDDEATASIDEDFLRALEYGMPPTSGMGIGMDRLIMFLTNNQSIQEVLFFPQMKPEKKALELSENEKAIYDILKKESAIELGALKTASGLSNKAWDKGIKGLTKIGVAAVIKDDNGLTVSLTDS
;
A
#
# COMPACT_ATOMS: atom_id res chain seq x y z
N LEU A 1 -29.19 12.99 20.50
CA LEU A 1 -29.19 11.53 20.37
C LEU A 1 -28.91 10.95 21.75
N ASN A 2 -29.96 10.84 22.55
CA ASN A 2 -29.94 10.32 23.92
C ASN A 2 -31.09 9.31 24.15
N ASP A 3 -31.83 8.98 23.09
CA ASP A 3 -32.86 7.95 23.09
C ASP A 3 -32.20 6.61 22.74
N PRO A 4 -32.25 5.60 23.63
CA PRO A 4 -31.65 4.29 23.38
C PRO A 4 -32.29 3.55 22.21
N ILE A 5 -33.57 3.78 21.91
CA ILE A 5 -34.27 3.11 20.80
C ILE A 5 -33.77 3.67 19.46
N ASP A 6 -33.73 5.01 19.31
CA ASP A 6 -33.17 5.66 18.11
C ASP A 6 -31.68 5.29 17.91
N GLN A 7 -30.91 5.21 19.00
CA GLN A 7 -29.51 4.77 18.90
C GLN A 7 -29.38 3.32 18.42
N ARG A 8 -30.24 2.41 18.91
CA ARG A 8 -30.25 1.00 18.47
C ARG A 8 -30.58 0.87 16.99
N GLU A 9 -31.63 1.55 16.53
CA GLU A 9 -32.03 1.54 15.11
C GLU A 9 -30.88 2.03 14.19
N ARG A 10 -30.12 3.03 14.63
CA ARG A 10 -28.94 3.53 13.91
C ARG A 10 -27.81 2.51 13.86
N PHE A 11 -27.54 1.81 14.97
CA PHE A 11 -26.54 0.74 14.97
C PHE A 11 -26.96 -0.42 14.06
N GLU A 12 -28.24 -0.81 14.05
CA GLU A 12 -28.76 -1.82 13.11
C GLU A 12 -28.63 -1.38 11.64
N ALA A 13 -28.83 -0.09 11.35
CA ALA A 13 -28.61 0.46 10.02
C ALA A 13 -27.13 0.42 9.61
N GLN A 14 -26.22 0.74 10.53
CA GLN A 14 -24.77 0.65 10.30
C GLN A 14 -24.31 -0.81 10.10
N LEU A 15 -24.86 -1.76 10.87
CA LEU A 15 -24.60 -3.19 10.66
C LEU A 15 -25.00 -3.65 9.26
N LYS A 16 -26.17 -3.24 8.77
CA LYS A 16 -26.61 -3.56 7.41
C LYS A 16 -25.71 -2.95 6.33
N LEU A 17 -25.06 -1.82 6.61
CA LEU A 17 -24.05 -1.24 5.72
C LEU A 17 -22.75 -2.05 5.76
N ALA A 18 -22.29 -2.45 6.96
CA ALA A 18 -21.12 -3.30 7.13
C ALA A 18 -21.30 -4.66 6.42
N GLU A 19 -22.48 -5.30 6.53
CA GLU A 19 -22.82 -6.54 5.82
C GLU A 19 -22.78 -6.40 4.28
N ARG A 20 -22.95 -5.17 3.76
CA ARG A 20 -22.83 -4.87 2.33
C ARG A 20 -21.39 -4.61 1.89
N GLY A 21 -20.42 -4.74 2.79
CA GLY A 21 -18.99 -4.54 2.52
C GLY A 21 -18.51 -3.11 2.73
N ASP A 22 -19.21 -2.31 3.54
CA ASP A 22 -18.72 -1.00 3.98
C ASP A 22 -17.75 -1.18 5.16
N ASP A 23 -16.45 -1.11 4.87
CA ASP A 23 -15.36 -1.26 5.85
C ASP A 23 -15.32 -0.11 6.89
N GLU A 24 -16.00 1.01 6.63
CA GLU A 24 -16.07 2.16 7.56
C GLU A 24 -17.26 2.07 8.52
N ALA A 25 -18.24 1.20 8.24
CA ALA A 25 -19.42 1.04 9.05
C ALA A 25 -19.16 0.21 10.32
N THR A 26 -19.88 0.53 11.39
CA THR A 26 -19.78 -0.19 12.66
C THR A 26 -20.22 -1.64 12.49
N ALA A 27 -19.29 -2.59 12.62
CA ALA A 27 -19.51 -4.02 12.42
C ALA A 27 -20.15 -4.76 13.63
N SER A 28 -20.46 -4.05 14.71
CA SER A 28 -21.03 -4.62 15.93
C SER A 28 -21.86 -3.59 16.71
N ILE A 29 -22.95 -4.03 17.35
CA ILE A 29 -23.70 -3.18 18.29
C ILE A 29 -22.98 -3.14 19.64
N ASP A 30 -22.74 -1.94 20.17
CA ASP A 30 -22.27 -1.74 21.54
C ASP A 30 -23.48 -1.75 22.50
N GLU A 31 -23.78 -2.95 23.03
CA GLU A 31 -24.89 -3.16 23.96
C GLU A 31 -24.65 -2.49 25.33
N ASP A 32 -23.40 -2.30 25.74
CA ASP A 32 -23.09 -1.63 27.01
C ASP A 32 -23.31 -0.12 26.90
N PHE A 33 -23.01 0.49 25.75
CA PHE A 33 -23.36 1.88 25.46
C PHE A 33 -24.87 2.10 25.42
N LEU A 34 -25.63 1.21 24.77
CA LEU A 34 -27.10 1.28 24.77
C LEU A 34 -27.68 1.15 26.17
N ARG A 35 -27.18 0.18 26.96
CA ARG A 35 -27.59 0.01 28.35
C ARG A 35 -27.29 1.27 29.18
N ALA A 36 -26.15 1.92 28.96
CA ALA A 36 -25.83 3.18 29.62
C ALA A 36 -26.82 4.32 29.26
N LEU A 37 -27.29 4.37 28.01
CA LEU A 37 -28.34 5.31 27.59
C LEU A 37 -29.68 5.02 28.28
N GLU A 38 -30.06 3.74 28.42
CA GLU A 38 -31.30 3.30 29.09
C GLU A 38 -31.35 3.69 30.57
N TYR A 39 -30.20 3.72 31.25
CA TYR A 39 -30.12 4.21 32.64
C TYR A 39 -30.33 5.73 32.78
N GLY A 40 -30.40 6.45 31.66
CA GLY A 40 -30.69 7.86 31.60
C GLY A 40 -29.43 8.70 31.40
N MET A 41 -29.07 8.90 30.13
CA MET A 41 -28.07 9.89 29.76
C MET A 41 -28.70 11.31 29.83
N PRO A 42 -28.15 12.24 30.63
CA PRO A 42 -28.60 13.62 30.62
C PRO A 42 -28.50 14.24 29.21
N PRO A 43 -29.25 15.31 28.92
CA PRO A 43 -29.05 16.07 27.69
C PRO A 43 -27.61 16.60 27.67
N THR A 44 -26.81 16.06 26.75
CA THR A 44 -25.37 16.29 26.66
C THR A 44 -25.00 16.75 25.26
N SER A 45 -23.84 17.41 25.15
CA SER A 45 -23.23 17.78 23.88
C SER A 45 -21.76 17.38 23.90
N GLY A 46 -21.33 16.65 22.88
CA GLY A 46 -19.93 16.30 22.68
C GLY A 46 -19.23 17.29 21.74
N MET A 47 -17.93 17.48 21.92
CA MET A 47 -17.10 18.27 21.01
C MET A 47 -15.84 17.47 20.67
N GLY A 48 -15.56 17.31 19.37
CA GLY A 48 -14.30 16.77 18.86
C GLY A 48 -13.61 17.82 18.01
N ILE A 49 -12.33 18.08 18.27
CA ILE A 49 -11.50 19.02 17.49
C ILE A 49 -10.28 18.24 16.97
N GLY A 50 -10.07 18.29 15.65
CA GLY A 50 -8.85 17.74 15.04
C GLY A 50 -7.66 18.65 15.28
N MET A 51 -6.79 18.30 16.22
CA MET A 51 -5.63 19.13 16.60
C MET A 51 -4.68 19.36 15.43
N ASP A 52 -4.39 18.33 14.64
CA ASP A 52 -3.48 18.46 13.50
C ASP A 52 -4.03 19.45 12.46
N ARG A 53 -5.34 19.36 12.16
CA ARG A 53 -6.02 20.28 11.24
C ARG A 53 -6.05 21.70 11.79
N LEU A 54 -6.31 21.87 13.07
CA LEU A 54 -6.26 23.18 13.73
C LEU A 54 -4.87 23.79 13.57
N ILE A 55 -3.81 23.02 13.85
CA ILE A 55 -2.43 23.49 13.72
C ILE A 55 -2.08 23.78 12.26
N MET A 56 -2.51 22.95 11.31
CA MET A 56 -2.34 23.21 9.87
C MET A 56 -2.92 24.58 9.48
N PHE A 57 -4.13 24.90 9.94
CA PHE A 57 -4.73 26.22 9.68
C PHE A 57 -3.96 27.35 10.36
N LEU A 58 -3.56 27.18 11.62
CA LEU A 58 -2.83 28.20 12.38
C LEU A 58 -1.42 28.46 11.81
N THR A 59 -0.81 27.47 11.17
CA THR A 59 0.54 27.53 10.60
C THR A 59 0.54 27.76 9.08
N ASN A 60 -0.64 27.86 8.45
CA ASN A 60 -0.82 27.98 7.00
C ASN A 60 -0.14 26.85 6.20
N ASN A 61 -0.17 25.64 6.75
CA ASN A 61 0.39 24.44 6.14
C ASN A 61 -0.71 23.62 5.47
N GLN A 62 -0.48 23.19 4.23
CA GLN A 62 -1.48 22.42 3.46
C GLN A 62 -1.37 20.91 3.73
N SER A 63 -0.21 20.44 4.19
CA SER A 63 0.03 19.02 4.46
C SER A 63 0.09 18.73 5.97
N ILE A 64 -0.58 17.66 6.41
CA ILE A 64 -0.51 17.19 7.80
C ILE A 64 0.91 16.78 8.20
N GLN A 65 1.74 16.39 7.24
CA GLN A 65 3.12 15.99 7.49
C GLN A 65 4.00 17.16 7.95
N GLU A 66 3.59 18.41 7.66
CA GLU A 66 4.32 19.62 8.06
C GLU A 66 4.08 20.00 9.53
N VAL A 67 3.05 19.43 10.16
CA VAL A 67 2.68 19.69 11.56
C VAL A 67 2.94 18.50 12.49
N LEU A 68 3.49 17.40 11.95
CA LEU A 68 3.86 16.20 12.70
C LEU A 68 5.38 16.07 12.75
N PHE A 69 5.95 15.76 13.92
CA PHE A 69 7.40 15.57 14.05
C PHE A 69 7.91 14.33 13.30
N PHE A 70 7.13 13.26 13.30
CA PHE A 70 7.46 12.00 12.65
C PHE A 70 6.23 11.47 11.90
N PRO A 71 5.92 12.02 10.71
CA PRO A 71 4.80 11.54 9.92
C PRO A 71 5.04 10.09 9.48
N GLN A 72 3.96 9.32 9.31
CA GLN A 72 4.06 7.97 8.75
C GLN A 72 4.53 8.06 7.28
N MET A 73 5.76 7.64 7.04
CA MET A 73 6.34 7.60 5.69
C MET A 73 6.19 6.20 5.09
N LYS A 74 6.11 6.14 3.76
CA LYS A 74 6.30 4.86 3.06
C LYS A 74 7.72 4.36 3.34
N PRO A 75 7.92 3.07 3.64
CA PRO A 75 9.26 2.52 3.81
C PRO A 75 10.14 2.81 2.60
N GLU A 76 11.41 3.13 2.85
CA GLU A 76 12.37 3.30 1.76
C GLU A 76 12.53 1.98 0.99
N LYS A 77 12.43 2.05 -0.35
CA LYS A 77 12.82 0.93 -1.21
C LYS A 77 14.33 0.79 -1.09
N LYS A 78 14.81 -0.36 -0.59
CA LYS A 78 16.26 -0.63 -0.55
C LYS A 78 16.83 -0.46 -1.95
N ALA A 79 17.89 0.34 -2.07
CA ALA A 79 18.64 0.42 -3.31
C ALA A 79 19.08 -0.99 -3.70
N LEU A 80 18.76 -1.40 -4.93
CA LEU A 80 19.15 -2.70 -5.45
C LEU A 80 20.69 -2.74 -5.52
N GLU A 81 21.34 -3.49 -4.62
CA GLU A 81 22.77 -3.77 -4.71
C GLU A 81 23.00 -4.77 -5.85
N LEU A 82 23.09 -4.25 -7.06
CA LEU A 82 23.35 -5.02 -8.26
C LEU A 82 24.87 -5.14 -8.48
N SER A 83 25.35 -6.35 -8.67
CA SER A 83 26.68 -6.64 -9.20
C SER A 83 26.84 -6.11 -10.64
N GLU A 84 28.07 -5.97 -11.13
CA GLU A 84 28.33 -5.44 -12.49
C GLU A 84 27.56 -6.19 -13.59
N ASN A 85 27.44 -7.52 -13.46
CA ASN A 85 26.68 -8.34 -14.40
C ASN A 85 25.17 -8.09 -14.31
N GLU A 86 24.64 -7.88 -13.11
CA GLU A 86 23.21 -7.60 -12.90
C GLU A 86 22.85 -6.18 -13.34
N LYS A 87 23.75 -5.21 -13.15
CA LYS A 87 23.59 -3.84 -13.68
C LYS A 87 23.55 -3.82 -15.20
N ALA A 88 24.46 -4.54 -15.86
CA ALA A 88 24.50 -4.61 -17.32
C ALA A 88 23.19 -5.15 -17.92
N ILE A 89 22.58 -6.16 -17.28
CA ILE A 89 21.31 -6.72 -17.71
C ILE A 89 20.15 -5.77 -17.34
N TYR A 90 20.17 -5.20 -16.14
CA TYR A 90 19.14 -4.26 -15.66
C TYR A 90 19.08 -2.99 -16.50
N ASP A 91 20.21 -2.42 -16.92
CA ASP A 91 20.26 -1.21 -17.74
C ASP A 91 19.69 -1.44 -19.16
N ILE A 92 19.80 -2.65 -19.69
CA ILE A 92 19.18 -3.02 -20.97
C ILE A 92 17.67 -3.20 -20.78
N LEU A 93 17.27 -3.93 -19.74
CA LEU A 93 15.87 -4.14 -19.39
C LEU A 93 15.13 -2.84 -19.03
N LYS A 94 15.84 -1.84 -18.49
CA LYS A 94 15.29 -0.50 -18.23
C LYS A 94 15.04 0.32 -19.50
N LYS A 95 15.80 0.06 -20.57
CA LYS A 95 15.61 0.69 -21.88
C LYS A 95 14.52 -0.01 -22.68
N GLU A 96 14.41 -1.33 -22.55
CA GLU A 96 13.46 -2.17 -23.27
C GLU A 96 12.78 -3.12 -22.27
N SER A 97 11.55 -2.76 -21.89
CA SER A 97 10.80 -3.36 -20.78
C SER A 97 10.50 -4.86 -20.95
N ALA A 98 10.53 -5.35 -22.18
CA ALA A 98 10.42 -6.77 -22.51
C ALA A 98 11.30 -7.09 -23.73
N ILE A 99 12.17 -8.07 -23.59
CA ILE A 99 13.11 -8.47 -24.64
C ILE A 99 13.28 -9.98 -24.65
N GLU A 100 13.53 -10.56 -25.82
CA GLU A 100 13.78 -12.00 -25.95
C GLU A 100 15.10 -12.38 -25.26
N LEU A 101 15.15 -13.51 -24.56
CA LEU A 101 16.31 -14.00 -23.83
C LEU A 101 17.57 -14.08 -24.71
N GLY A 102 17.40 -14.52 -25.97
CA GLY A 102 18.49 -14.60 -26.94
C GLY A 102 19.04 -13.24 -27.34
N ALA A 103 18.16 -12.27 -27.55
CA ALA A 103 18.52 -10.89 -27.89
C ALA A 103 19.18 -10.18 -26.71
N LEU A 104 18.66 -10.35 -25.50
CA LEU A 104 19.23 -9.76 -24.27
C LEU A 104 20.61 -10.35 -23.94
N LYS A 105 20.79 -11.66 -24.15
CA LYS A 105 22.09 -12.30 -23.96
C LYS A 105 23.12 -11.75 -24.94
N THR A 106 22.74 -11.57 -26.19
CA THR A 106 23.60 -10.99 -27.23
C THR A 106 23.92 -9.52 -26.93
N ALA A 107 22.92 -8.74 -26.53
CA ALA A 107 23.06 -7.32 -26.20
C ALA A 107 23.90 -7.08 -24.93
N SER A 108 23.83 -7.98 -23.95
CA SER A 108 24.60 -7.87 -22.70
C SER A 108 26.09 -8.16 -22.88
N GLY A 109 26.48 -8.88 -23.94
CA GLY A 109 27.89 -9.24 -24.20
C GLY A 109 28.55 -10.10 -23.11
N LEU A 110 27.76 -10.68 -22.20
CA LEU A 110 28.27 -11.44 -21.05
C LEU A 110 28.63 -12.88 -21.43
N SER A 111 29.66 -13.44 -20.77
CA SER A 111 29.97 -14.88 -20.88
C SER A 111 28.81 -15.74 -20.35
N ASN A 112 28.67 -16.98 -20.83
CA ASN A 112 27.61 -17.90 -20.37
C ASN A 112 27.51 -18.00 -18.84
N LYS A 113 28.65 -18.08 -18.15
CA LYS A 113 28.72 -18.17 -16.69
C LYS A 113 28.33 -16.84 -16.00
N ALA A 114 28.69 -15.70 -16.58
CA ALA A 114 28.37 -14.37 -16.04
C ALA A 114 26.89 -14.02 -16.25
N TRP A 115 26.35 -14.38 -17.42
CA TRP A 115 24.93 -14.26 -17.76
C TRP A 115 24.04 -15.07 -16.80
N ASP A 116 24.35 -16.35 -16.62
CA ASP A 116 23.57 -17.23 -15.73
C ASP A 116 23.59 -16.72 -14.28
N LYS A 117 24.71 -16.16 -13.84
CA LYS A 117 24.83 -15.57 -12.50
C LYS A 117 24.00 -14.28 -12.37
N GLY A 118 24.02 -13.42 -13.40
CA GLY A 118 23.29 -12.15 -13.41
C GLY A 118 21.77 -12.33 -13.47
N ILE A 119 21.26 -13.17 -14.38
CA ILE A 119 19.81 -13.44 -14.48
C ILE A 119 19.28 -14.15 -13.22
N LYS A 120 20.02 -15.11 -12.65
CA LYS A 120 19.63 -15.75 -11.39
C LYS A 120 19.62 -14.78 -10.21
N GLY A 121 20.52 -13.81 -10.21
CA GLY A 121 20.55 -12.74 -9.22
C GLY A 121 19.36 -11.80 -9.34
N LEU A 122 19.08 -11.30 -10.55
CA LEU A 122 17.95 -10.39 -10.82
C LEU A 122 16.57 -11.03 -10.55
N THR A 123 16.41 -12.31 -10.92
CA THR A 123 15.18 -13.07 -10.61
C THR A 123 15.04 -13.33 -9.11
N LYS A 124 16.13 -13.58 -8.38
CA LYS A 124 16.12 -13.74 -6.92
C LYS A 124 15.74 -12.45 -6.17
N ILE A 125 16.12 -11.30 -6.71
CA ILE A 125 15.77 -9.99 -6.14
C ILE A 125 14.34 -9.56 -6.57
N GLY A 126 13.70 -10.30 -7.49
CA GLY A 126 12.34 -10.02 -7.97
C GLY A 126 12.25 -8.94 -9.04
N VAL A 127 13.39 -8.44 -9.53
CA VAL A 127 13.49 -7.30 -10.46
C VAL A 127 13.22 -7.72 -11.92
N ALA A 128 13.51 -8.98 -12.25
CA ALA A 128 13.27 -9.52 -13.59
C ALA A 128 12.49 -10.84 -13.52
N ALA A 129 11.54 -11.02 -14.42
CA ALA A 129 10.78 -12.25 -14.60
C ALA A 129 11.07 -12.85 -15.97
N VAL A 130 11.40 -14.15 -16.00
CA VAL A 130 11.55 -14.92 -17.24
C VAL A 130 10.21 -15.61 -17.53
N ILE A 131 9.53 -15.17 -18.57
CA ILE A 131 8.26 -15.73 -19.04
C ILE A 131 8.56 -16.65 -20.23
N LYS A 132 7.92 -17.81 -20.24
CA LYS A 132 8.00 -18.75 -21.36
C LYS A 132 6.66 -18.75 -22.08
N ASP A 133 6.64 -18.20 -23.28
CA ASP A 133 5.49 -18.24 -24.17
C ASP A 133 5.71 -19.28 -25.28
N ASP A 134 4.66 -19.61 -26.04
CA ASP A 134 4.72 -20.59 -27.14
C ASP A 134 5.71 -20.22 -28.26
N ASN A 135 6.16 -18.95 -28.30
CA ASN A 135 7.09 -18.40 -29.29
C ASN A 135 8.53 -18.16 -28.76
N GLY A 136 8.83 -18.39 -27.48
CA GLY A 136 10.19 -18.17 -26.95
C GLY A 136 10.29 -17.91 -25.44
N LEU A 137 11.51 -17.57 -25.00
CA LEU A 137 11.81 -17.13 -23.63
C LEU A 137 11.97 -15.60 -23.62
N THR A 138 11.15 -14.91 -22.85
CA THR A 138 11.11 -13.44 -22.77
C THR A 138 11.48 -13.00 -21.36
N VAL A 139 12.29 -11.94 -21.22
CA VAL A 139 12.63 -11.36 -19.91
C VAL A 139 11.97 -10.00 -19.80
N SER A 140 11.22 -9.79 -18.72
CA SER A 140 10.52 -8.53 -18.43
C SER A 140 10.95 -7.97 -17.07
N LEU A 141 10.92 -6.65 -16.92
CA LEU A 141 11.04 -6.02 -15.61
C LEU A 141 9.74 -6.22 -14.82
N THR A 142 9.88 -6.72 -13.59
CA THR A 142 8.78 -6.71 -12.64
C THR A 142 8.83 -5.40 -11.88
N ASP A 143 7.82 -4.55 -12.04
CA ASP A 143 7.68 -3.37 -11.20
C ASP A 143 7.32 -3.82 -9.77
N SER A 144 8.23 -3.56 -8.82
CA SER A 144 7.96 -3.56 -7.37
C SER A 144 7.81 -2.12 -6.90
#